data_AF-A0A7K1J2Y7-F1
#
_entry.id   AF-A0A7K1J2Y7-F1
#
_cell.length_a   1.000
_cell.length_b   1.000
_cell.length_c   1.000
_cell.angle_alpha   90.00
_cell.angle_beta   90.00
_cell.angle_gamma   90.00
#
_symmetry.space_group_name_H-M   'P 1'
#
loop_
_entity.id
_entity.type
_entity.pdbx_description
1 polymer ?
#
loop_
_entity_poly.entity_id
_entity_poly.type
_entity_poly.pdbx_seq_one_letter_code
_entity_poly.pdbx_strand_id
1 'polypeptide(L)'
;MNWSRRYKLNVEKIATGDVNNIAEVVRDLSQRDVDEHGLSAGEKRMLTKARSVLTSEIALSEHISEDETQRLLDVNLGYRDPEPGDEKHHTQAPEEPASETLARLESENKKSKKK
;
A
#
# COMPACT_ATOMS: atom_id res chain seq x y z
N MET A 1 13.32 -7.26 16.27
CA MET A 1 14.30 -6.22 15.84
C MET A 1 14.06 -4.97 16.67
N ASN A 2 15.11 -4.33 17.20
CA ASN A 2 14.98 -3.13 18.05
C ASN A 2 14.43 -1.94 17.24
N TRP A 3 13.52 -1.15 17.85
CA TRP A 3 12.85 0.01 17.23
C TRP A 3 13.86 1.02 16.66
N SER A 4 14.90 1.35 17.40
CA SER A 4 15.94 2.30 16.99
C SER A 4 16.67 1.87 15.71
N ARG A 5 16.90 0.56 15.55
CA ARG A 5 17.55 0.01 14.37
C ARG A 5 16.64 0.10 13.14
N ARG A 6 15.34 -0.16 13.30
CA ARG A 6 14.35 -0.01 12.20
C ARG A 6 14.22 1.44 11.76
N TYR A 7 14.12 2.36 12.72
CA TYR A 7 14.05 3.79 12.42
C TYR A 7 15.28 4.24 11.60
N LYS A 8 16.49 3.90 12.05
CA LYS A 8 17.72 4.25 11.33
C LYS A 8 17.75 3.68 9.92
N LEU A 9 17.38 2.40 9.76
CA LEU A 9 17.32 1.75 8.45
C LEU A 9 16.33 2.44 7.50
N ASN A 10 15.16 2.82 8.00
CA ASN A 10 14.17 3.51 7.17
C ASN A 10 14.63 4.91 6.76
N VAL A 11 15.33 5.63 7.64
CA VAL A 11 15.98 6.91 7.27
C VAL A 11 16.99 6.70 6.15
N GLU A 12 17.84 5.67 6.26
CA GLU A 12 18.85 5.35 5.24
C GLU A 12 18.18 4.99 3.89
N LYS A 13 17.12 4.18 3.91
CA LYS A 13 16.33 3.84 2.72
C LYS A 13 15.75 5.07 2.02
N ILE A 14 15.11 5.95 2.78
CA ILE A 14 14.54 7.20 2.22
C ILE A 14 15.64 8.08 1.63
N ALA A 15 16.80 8.16 2.30
CA ALA A 15 17.93 8.97 1.83
C ALA A 15 18.55 8.46 0.52
N THR A 16 18.35 7.19 0.15
CA THR A 16 18.85 6.67 -1.14
C THR A 16 18.15 7.28 -2.36
N GLY A 17 16.90 7.73 -2.20
CA GLY A 17 16.07 8.18 -3.33
C GLY A 17 15.58 7.05 -4.24
N ASP A 18 15.90 5.79 -3.95
CA ASP A 18 15.37 4.65 -4.72
C ASP A 18 13.89 4.46 -4.39
N VAL A 19 13.04 4.55 -5.42
CA VAL A 19 11.59 4.42 -5.34
C VAL A 19 11.17 3.11 -4.68
N ASN A 20 11.86 1.99 -4.96
CA ASN A 20 11.52 0.69 -4.38
C ASN A 20 11.79 0.67 -2.86
N ASN A 21 12.90 1.27 -2.43
CA ASN A 21 13.22 1.39 -1.01
C ASN A 21 12.23 2.29 -0.28
N ILE A 22 11.79 3.38 -0.91
CA ILE A 22 10.79 4.29 -0.34
C ILE A 22 9.43 3.59 -0.24
N ALA A 23 9.02 2.86 -1.28
CA ALA A 23 7.78 2.08 -1.30
C ALA A 23 7.76 1.01 -0.20
N GLU A 24 8.89 0.34 0.05
CA GLU A 24 9.03 -0.61 1.16
C GLU A 24 8.77 0.07 2.52
N VAL A 25 9.36 1.25 2.75
CA VAL A 25 9.15 2.01 4.00
C VAL A 25 7.69 2.44 4.15
N VAL A 26 7.04 2.91 3.07
CA VAL A 26 5.62 3.29 3.10
C VAL A 26 4.75 2.09 3.44
N ARG A 27 4.95 0.94 2.78
CA ARG A 27 4.20 -0.29 3.03
C ARG A 27 4.35 -0.74 4.48
N ASP A 28 5.58 -0.87 4.96
CA ASP A 28 5.88 -1.42 6.29
C ASP A 28 5.38 -0.52 7.42
N LEU A 29 5.47 0.81 7.27
CA LEU A 29 4.93 1.76 8.24
C LEU A 29 3.40 1.83 8.19
N SER A 30 2.80 1.76 7.01
CA SER A 30 1.33 1.78 6.84
C SER A 30 0.69 0.55 7.49
N GLN A 31 1.25 -0.64 7.25
CA GLN A 31 0.80 -1.88 7.89
C GLN A 31 0.90 -1.77 9.43
N ARG A 32 2.01 -1.23 9.93
CA ARG A 32 2.25 -1.11 11.37
C ARG A 32 1.37 -0.07 12.06
N ASP A 33 0.86 0.93 11.33
CA ASP A 33 -0.09 1.91 11.88
C ASP A 33 -1.44 1.27 12.21
N VAL A 34 -1.82 0.22 11.46
CA VAL A 34 -3.06 -0.56 11.68
C VAL A 34 -2.89 -1.61 12.78
N ASP A 35 -1.66 -2.10 13.01
CA ASP A 35 -1.35 -3.07 14.06
C ASP A 35 -1.46 -2.48 15.48
N GLU A 36 -1.64 -3.36 16.49
CA GLU A 36 -1.88 -3.02 17.91
C GLU A 36 -0.91 -2.01 18.55
N HIS A 37 0.30 -1.87 18.01
CA HIS A 37 1.34 -1.01 18.61
C HIS A 37 1.30 0.43 18.07
N GLY A 38 0.68 0.66 16.91
CA GLY A 38 0.67 1.93 16.20
C GLY A 38 2.06 2.49 15.90
N LEU A 39 2.07 3.71 15.36
CA LEU A 39 3.30 4.46 15.09
C LEU A 39 3.61 5.49 16.18
N SER A 40 4.89 5.60 16.54
CA SER A 40 5.38 6.74 17.32
C SER A 40 5.27 8.06 16.53
N ALA A 41 5.32 9.20 17.21
CA ALA A 41 5.30 10.52 16.54
C ALA A 41 6.42 10.68 15.48
N GLY A 42 7.58 10.05 15.71
CA GLY A 42 8.69 10.03 14.75
C GLY A 42 8.37 9.18 13.52
N GLU A 43 7.84 7.98 13.73
CA GLU A 43 7.43 7.07 12.65
C GLU A 43 6.26 7.65 11.83
N LYS A 44 5.30 8.34 12.46
CA LYS A 44 4.22 9.04 11.74
C LYS A 44 4.77 10.11 10.79
N ARG A 45 5.68 10.96 11.28
CA ARG A 45 6.35 11.97 10.43
C ARG A 45 7.15 11.32 9.30
N MET A 46 7.81 10.20 9.57
CA MET A 46 8.54 9.44 8.55
C MET A 46 7.59 8.90 7.48
N LEU A 47 6.45 8.31 7.87
CA LEU A 47 5.45 7.80 6.94
C LEU A 47 4.91 8.94 6.06
N THR A 48 4.54 10.08 6.64
CA THR A 48 4.08 11.26 5.87
C THR A 48 5.13 11.71 4.86
N LYS A 49 6.40 11.77 5.26
CA LYS A 49 7.50 12.18 4.37
C LYS A 49 7.71 11.17 3.24
N ALA A 50 7.76 9.88 3.55
CA ALA A 50 7.95 8.81 2.57
C ALA A 50 6.79 8.76 1.56
N ARG A 51 5.55 8.91 2.02
CA ARG A 51 4.36 8.99 1.16
C ARG A 51 4.41 10.18 0.21
N SER A 52 4.79 11.36 0.70
CA SER A 52 4.92 12.55 -0.15
C SER A 52 5.94 12.34 -1.26
N VAL A 53 7.13 11.79 -0.95
CA VAL A 53 8.14 11.53 -1.98
C VAL A 53 7.64 10.50 -3.00
N LEU A 54 7.09 9.37 -2.54
CA LEU A 54 6.57 8.33 -3.44
C LEU A 54 5.44 8.84 -4.34
N THR A 55 4.55 9.66 -3.79
CA THR A 55 3.42 10.25 -4.52
C THR A 55 3.91 11.16 -5.63
N SER A 56 4.87 12.04 -5.35
CA SER A 56 5.44 12.93 -6.37
C SER A 56 6.17 12.17 -7.48
N GLU A 57 6.91 11.10 -7.16
CA GLU A 57 7.61 10.28 -8.16
C GLU A 57 6.63 9.54 -9.09
N ILE A 58 5.58 8.93 -8.53
CA ILE A 58 4.54 8.24 -9.32
C ILE A 58 3.75 9.25 -10.16
N ALA A 59 3.32 10.37 -9.58
CA ALA A 59 2.57 11.40 -10.30
C ALA A 59 3.35 11.94 -11.50
N LEU A 60 4.65 12.19 -11.32
CA LEU A 60 5.53 12.64 -12.39
C LEU A 60 5.69 11.59 -13.51
N SER A 61 5.81 10.31 -13.13
CA SER A 61 6.03 9.21 -14.07
C SER A 61 4.79 8.86 -14.89
N GLU A 62 3.62 8.87 -14.25
CA GLU A 62 2.33 8.49 -14.86
C GLU A 62 1.57 9.69 -15.46
N HIS A 63 2.11 10.91 -15.32
CA HIS A 63 1.46 12.15 -15.76
C HIS A 63 0.05 12.37 -15.20
N ILE A 64 -0.14 12.00 -13.93
CA ILE A 64 -1.39 12.19 -13.19
C ILE A 64 -1.19 13.19 -12.06
N SER A 65 -2.29 13.66 -11.47
CA SER A 65 -2.21 14.59 -10.33
C SER A 65 -1.72 13.90 -9.06
N GLU A 66 -1.04 14.63 -8.17
CA GLU A 66 -0.64 14.08 -6.86
C GLU A 66 -1.85 13.62 -6.03
N ASP A 67 -3.00 14.30 -6.14
CA ASP A 67 -4.24 13.90 -5.47
C ASP A 67 -4.75 12.55 -5.98
N GLU A 68 -4.68 12.32 -7.30
CA GLU A 68 -5.05 11.06 -7.92
C GLU A 68 -4.09 9.93 -7.52
N THR A 69 -2.79 10.18 -7.55
CA THR A 69 -1.79 9.23 -7.06
C THR A 69 -1.99 8.91 -5.57
N GLN A 70 -2.28 9.92 -4.76
CA GLN A 70 -2.49 9.75 -3.33
C GLN A 70 -3.71 8.88 -3.07
N ARG A 71 -4.79 9.06 -3.84
CA ARG A 71 -5.99 8.23 -3.82
C ARG A 71 -5.68 6.79 -4.23
N LEU A 72 -4.97 6.58 -5.33
CA LEU A 72 -4.55 5.24 -5.77
C LEU A 72 -3.67 4.56 -4.71
N LEU A 73 -2.76 5.29 -4.08
CA LEU A 73 -1.93 4.76 -2.99
C LEU A 73 -2.78 4.37 -1.78
N ASP A 74 -3.80 5.16 -1.43
CA ASP A 74 -4.74 4.82 -0.34
C ASP A 74 -5.55 3.57 -0.64
N VAL A 75 -6.02 3.40 -1.88
CA VAL A 75 -6.72 2.20 -2.32
C VAL A 75 -5.80 0.97 -2.21
N ASN A 76 -4.57 1.06 -2.73
CA ASN A 76 -3.61 -0.04 -2.66
C ASN A 76 -3.19 -0.41 -1.22
N LEU A 77 -3.21 0.56 -0.30
CA LEU A 77 -2.92 0.33 1.12
C LEU A 77 -4.15 -0.08 1.94
N GLY A 78 -5.34 -0.13 1.34
CA GLY A 78 -6.60 -0.50 2.00
C GLY A 78 -7.19 0.59 2.90
N TYR A 79 -6.77 1.86 2.74
CA TYR A 79 -7.34 3.00 3.46
C TYR A 79 -8.60 3.56 2.79
N ARG A 80 -8.85 3.20 1.52
CA ARG A 80 -10.00 3.65 0.74
C ARG A 80 -10.51 2.52 -0.16
N ASP A 81 -11.81 2.48 -0.40
CA ASP A 81 -12.40 1.60 -1.41
C ASP A 81 -12.08 2.11 -2.83
N PRO A 82 -11.90 1.22 -3.82
CA PRO A 82 -11.64 1.62 -5.20
C PRO A 82 -12.84 2.36 -5.80
N GLU A 83 -12.56 3.39 -6.61
CA GLU A 83 -13.58 4.16 -7.32
C GLU A 83 -13.63 3.74 -8.81
N PRO A 84 -14.78 3.89 -9.49
CA PRO A 84 -14.89 3.61 -10.92
C PRO A 84 -13.86 4.41 -11.73
N GLY A 85 -13.03 3.71 -12.52
CA GLY A 85 -11.94 4.33 -13.31
C GLY A 85 -10.52 4.09 -12.79
N ASP A 86 -10.33 3.61 -11.56
CA ASP A 86 -9.01 3.28 -10.99
C ASP A 86 -8.31 2.14 -11.73
N GLU A 87 -9.10 1.26 -12.34
CA GLU A 87 -8.70 0.17 -13.22
C GLU A 87 -7.80 0.58 -14.39
N LYS A 88 -7.77 1.85 -14.78
CA LYS A 88 -6.85 2.36 -15.81
C LYS A 88 -5.38 2.38 -15.38
N HIS A 89 -5.11 2.34 -14.08
CA HIS A 89 -3.77 2.48 -13.50
C HIS A 89 -3.30 1.20 -12.75
N HIS A 90 -4.09 0.12 -12.79
CA HIS A 90 -3.71 -1.18 -12.23
C HIS A 90 -3.16 -2.08 -13.34
N THR A 91 -2.02 -2.75 -13.11
CA THR A 91 -1.47 -3.73 -14.06
C THR A 91 -2.42 -4.91 -14.29
N GLN A 92 -3.22 -5.29 -13.28
CA GLN A 92 -4.45 -6.09 -13.40
C GLN A 92 -5.36 -5.77 -12.19
N ALA A 93 -6.58 -5.30 -12.44
CA ALA A 93 -7.61 -5.33 -11.42
C ALA A 93 -8.14 -6.78 -11.28
N PRO A 94 -8.32 -7.32 -10.07
CA PRO A 94 -9.17 -8.50 -9.93
C PRO A 94 -10.58 -8.11 -10.39
N GLU A 95 -11.18 -8.90 -11.28
CA GLU A 95 -12.52 -8.60 -11.84
C GLU A 95 -13.63 -8.49 -10.77
N GLU A 96 -13.35 -8.90 -9.54
CA GLU A 96 -14.25 -8.84 -8.41
C GLU A 96 -13.46 -8.55 -7.10
N PRO A 97 -14.11 -7.94 -6.08
CA PRO A 97 -13.52 -7.76 -4.76
C PRO A 97 -13.02 -9.09 -4.16
N ALA A 98 -11.93 -9.06 -3.39
CA ALA A 98 -11.34 -10.27 -2.79
C ALA A 98 -12.34 -11.11 -1.96
N SER A 99 -13.34 -10.46 -1.37
CA SER A 99 -14.45 -11.12 -0.66
C SER A 99 -15.28 -12.04 -1.57
N GLU A 100 -15.53 -11.64 -2.81
CA GLU A 100 -16.34 -12.39 -3.78
C GLU A 100 -15.56 -13.58 -4.36
N THR A 101 -14.26 -13.40 -4.62
CA THR A 101 -13.36 -14.49 -5.05
C THR A 101 -13.26 -15.60 -4.02
N LEU A 102 -13.14 -15.25 -2.74
CA LEU A 102 -13.08 -16.23 -1.66
C LEU A 102 -14.39 -17.01 -1.52
N ALA A 103 -15.55 -16.36 -1.64
CA ALA A 103 -16.86 -17.01 -1.56
C ALA A 103 -17.07 -18.03 -2.70
N ARG A 104 -16.63 -17.70 -3.92
CA ARG A 104 -16.68 -18.58 -5.08
C ARG A 104 -15.80 -19.83 -4.90
N LEU A 105 -14.55 -19.65 -4.48
CA LEU A 105 -13.61 -20.74 -4.21
C LEU A 105 -14.11 -21.67 -3.10
N GLU A 106 -14.70 -21.13 -2.03
CA GLU A 106 -15.33 -21.93 -0.98
C GLU A 106 -16.51 -22.77 -1.50
N SER A 107 -17.32 -22.21 -2.40
CA SER A 107 -18.46 -22.91 -3.00
C SER A 107 -18.03 -24.03 -3.96
N GLU A 108 -16.96 -23.83 -4.72
CA GLU A 108 -16.38 -24.81 -5.64
C GLU A 108 -15.71 -25.95 -4.88
N ASN A 109 -14.98 -25.65 -3.80
CA ASN A 109 -14.33 -26.65 -2.97
C ASN A 109 -15.36 -27.52 -2.21
N LYS A 110 -16.49 -26.95 -1.79
CA LYS A 110 -17.63 -27.69 -1.23
C LYS A 110 -18.32 -28.60 -2.26
N LYS A 111 -18.41 -28.20 -3.53
CA LYS A 111 -18.94 -29.04 -4.62
C LYS A 111 -18.00 -30.19 -4.99
N SER A 112 -16.69 -29.95 -4.98
CA SER A 112 -15.67 -30.96 -5.24
C SER A 112 -15.61 -32.03 -4.15
N LYS A 113 -15.77 -31.65 -2.87
CA LYS A 113 -15.84 -32.60 -1.74
C LYS A 113 -17.14 -33.40 -1.63
N LYS A 114 -18.17 -33.05 -2.41
CA LYS A 114 -19.49 -33.73 -2.42
C LYS A 114 -19.63 -34.73 -3.58
N LYS A 115 -18.61 -34.88 -4.42
CA LYS A 115 -18.54 -35.80 -5.55
C LYS A 115 -17.51 -36.89 -5.26
#